data_AF-A0A962ZEE0-F1
#
_entry.id   AF-A0A962ZEE0-F1
#
_cell.length_a   1.000
_cell.length_b   1.000
_cell.length_c   1.000
_cell.angle_alpha   90.00
_cell.angle_beta   90.00
_cell.angle_gamma   90.00
#
_symmetry.space_group_name_H-M   'P 1'
#
loop_
_entity.id
_entity.type
_entity.pdbx_description
1 polymer ?
#
loop_
_entity_poly.entity_id
_entity_poly.type
_entity_poly.pdbx_seq_one_letter_code
_entity_poly.pdbx_strand_id
1 'polypeptide(L)' 'MSNGAQALMKTLVDAGIEVCFTNPGTSEMHFVAALDDEPKMRAVLALFEGVATGAADGYARMADKP' A
#
# COMPACT_ATOMS: atom_id res chain seq x y z
N MET A 1 21.57 0.04 -4.45
CA MET A 1 21.18 1.06 -3.43
C MET A 1 19.67 1.11 -3.42
N SER A 2 19.02 1.08 -2.26
CA SER A 2 17.56 1.24 -2.19
C SER A 2 17.19 2.71 -2.41
N ASN A 3 16.21 3.00 -3.25
CA ASN A 3 15.62 4.33 -3.34
C ASN A 3 14.59 4.57 -2.23
N GLY A 4 14.01 5.77 -2.16
CA GLY A 4 13.02 6.13 -1.13
C GLY A 4 11.76 5.25 -1.15
N ALA A 5 11.26 4.88 -2.33
CA ALA A 5 10.07 4.03 -2.46
C ALA A 5 10.34 2.61 -1.95
N GLN A 6 11.50 2.04 -2.27
CA GLN A 6 11.92 0.72 -1.77
C GLN A 6 12.15 0.73 -0.26
N ALA A 7 12.72 1.80 0.30
CA ALA A 7 12.88 1.95 1.74
C ALA A 7 11.52 2.04 2.46
N LEU A 8 10.55 2.74 1.86
CA LEU A 8 9.18 2.81 2.36
C LEU A 8 8.50 1.42 2.32
N MET A 9 8.54 0.71 1.19
CA MET A 9 7.95 -0.64 1.06
C MET A 9 8.48 -1.57 2.14
N LYS A 10 9.80 -1.63 2.29
CA LYS A 10 10.44 -2.48 3.30
C LYS A 10 9.99 -2.12 4.72
N THR A 11 9.89 -0.83 5.02
CA THR A 11 9.43 -0.36 6.34
C THR A 11 7.98 -0.78 6.61
N LEU A 12 7.09 -0.67 5.62
CA LEU A 12 5.69 -1.05 5.76
C LEU A 12 5.54 -2.57 5.96
N VAL A 13 6.26 -3.37 5.17
CA VAL A 13 6.26 -4.83 5.29
C VAL A 13 6.85 -5.27 6.63
N ASP A 14 7.96 -4.67 7.07
CA ASP A 14 8.57 -4.98 8.38
C ASP A 14 7.64 -4.57 9.54
N ALA A 15 6.73 -3.62 9.34
CA ALA A 15 5.67 -3.26 10.28
C ALA A 15 4.42 -4.17 10.21
N GLY A 16 4.43 -5.19 9.33
CA GLY A 16 3.33 -6.15 9.19
C GLY A 16 2.18 -5.70 8.28
N ILE A 17 2.39 -4.67 7.45
CA ILE A 17 1.39 -4.23 6.47
C ILE A 17 1.47 -5.15 5.25
N GLU A 18 0.39 -5.89 5.01
CA GLU A 18 0.30 -6.92 3.97
C GLU A 18 -0.61 -6.49 2.80
N VAL A 19 -1.36 -5.39 2.92
CA VAL A 19 -2.33 -4.92 1.92
C VAL A 19 -2.27 -3.40 1.78
N CYS A 20 -2.23 -2.90 0.54
CA CYS A 20 -2.29 -1.48 0.21
C CYS A 20 -3.55 -1.19 -0.64
N PHE A 21 -4.54 -0.52 -0.04
CA PHE A 21 -5.68 0.03 -0.77
C PHE A 21 -5.30 1.38 -1.36
N THR A 22 -5.39 1.53 -2.69
CA THR A 22 -4.78 2.68 -3.38
C THR A 22 -5.60 3.15 -4.58
N ASN A 23 -5.55 4.45 -4.83
CA ASN A 23 -5.99 5.12 -6.06
C ASN A 23 -4.82 5.95 -6.58
N PRO A 24 -3.83 5.34 -7.26
CA PRO A 24 -2.58 6.03 -7.58
C PRO A 24 -2.76 7.05 -8.71
N GLY A 25 -2.09 8.20 -8.59
CA GLY A 25 -1.88 9.16 -9.66
C GLY A 25 -0.47 9.10 -10.24
N THR A 26 -0.16 10.03 -11.15
CA THR A 26 1.17 10.10 -11.78
C THR A 26 2.28 10.46 -10.80
N SER A 27 1.97 11.23 -9.76
CA SER A 27 2.90 11.62 -8.69
C SER A 27 3.38 10.42 -7.86
N GLU A 28 2.58 9.36 -7.78
CA GLU A 28 2.84 8.17 -6.97
C GLU A 28 3.49 7.03 -7.77
N MET A 29 3.87 7.23 -9.04
CA MET A 29 4.30 6.12 -9.90
C MET A 29 5.57 5.40 -9.43
N HIS A 30 6.47 6.12 -8.75
CA HIS A 30 7.63 5.50 -8.11
C HIS A 30 7.24 4.58 -6.94
N PHE A 31 6.18 4.92 -6.19
CA PHE A 31 5.62 4.07 -5.15
C PHE A 31 4.94 2.85 -5.76
N VAL A 32 4.13 3.03 -6.80
CA VAL A 32 3.45 1.93 -7.50
C VAL A 32 4.45 0.92 -8.08
N ALA A 33 5.54 1.40 -8.69
CA ALA A 33 6.59 0.51 -9.18
C ALA A 33 7.22 -0.31 -8.04
N ALA A 34 7.52 0.33 -6.90
CA ALA A 34 8.08 -0.38 -5.75
C ALA A 34 7.08 -1.36 -5.10
N LEU A 35 5.78 -1.04 -5.14
CA LEU A 35 4.70 -1.91 -4.67
C LEU A 35 4.54 -3.15 -5.56
N ASP A 36 4.68 -3.01 -6.88
CA ASP A 36 4.64 -4.12 -7.84
C ASP A 36 5.83 -5.09 -7.62
N ASP A 37 6.98 -4.57 -7.20
CA ASP A 37 8.19 -5.34 -6.90
C ASP A 37 8.17 -6.03 -5.51
N GLU A 38 7.21 -5.74 -4.62
CA GLU A 38 7.16 -6.26 -3.24
C GLU A 38 6.03 -7.30 -3.06
N PRO A 39 6.32 -8.61 -3.22
CA PRO A 39 5.30 -9.66 -3.21
C PRO A 39 4.62 -9.86 -1.85
N LYS A 40 5.17 -9.32 -0.75
CA LYS A 40 4.57 -9.40 0.58
C LYS A 40 3.45 -8.38 0.81
N MET A 41 3.32 -7.36 -0.05
CA MET A 41 2.27 -6.35 0.07
C MET A 41 1.35 -6.37 -1.15
N ARG A 42 0.11 -6.80 -0.95
CA ARG A 42 -0.89 -6.87 -2.01
C ARG A 42 -1.49 -5.50 -2.31
N ALA A 43 -1.42 -5.05 -3.56
CA ALA A 43 -2.13 -3.88 -4.03
C ALA A 43 -3.62 -4.16 -4.29
N VAL A 44 -4.51 -3.26 -3.84
CA VAL A 44 -5.94 -3.26 -4.16
C VAL A 44 -6.32 -1.90 -4.72
N LEU A 45 -6.66 -1.86 -6.01
CA LEU A 45 -7.02 -0.61 -6.69
C LEU A 45 -8.45 -0.19 -6.35
N ALA A 46 -8.63 1.10 -6.08
CA ALA A 46 -9.91 1.76 -5.88
C ALA A 46 -10.09 2.88 -6.92
N LEU A 47 -11.33 3.18 -7.28
CA LEU A 47 -11.66 4.24 -8.26
C LEU A 47 -11.75 5.64 -7.63
N PHE A 48 -11.74 5.73 -6.30
CA PHE A 48 -11.91 6.96 -5.55
C PHE A 48 -11.16 6.85 -4.20
N GLU A 49 -10.52 7.92 -3.77
CA GLU A 49 -9.72 7.97 -2.53
C GLU A 49 -10.59 7.67 -1.30
N GLY A 50 -11.86 8.10 -1.29
CA GLY A 50 -12.79 7.76 -0.22
C GLY A 50 -13.11 6.27 -0.13
N VAL A 51 -13.08 5.54 -1.26
CA VAL A 51 -13.21 4.08 -1.25
C VAL A 51 -11.93 3.42 -0.73
N ALA A 52 -10.75 3.90 -1.15
CA ALA A 52 -9.47 3.36 -0.66
C ALA A 52 -9.35 3.51 0.86
N THR A 53 -9.64 4.68 1.40
CA THR A 53 -9.57 4.97 2.83
C THR A 53 -10.65 4.23 3.64
N GLY A 54 -11.88 4.16 3.14
CA GLY A 54 -12.95 3.39 3.78
C GLY A 54 -12.66 1.88 3.79
N ALA A 55 -12.09 1.34 2.72
CA ALA A 55 -11.67 -0.06 2.65
C ALA A 55 -10.51 -0.36 3.62
N ALA A 56 -9.54 0.55 3.75
CA ALA A 56 -8.44 0.43 4.71
C ALA A 56 -8.94 0.44 6.17
N ASP A 57 -9.81 1.37 6.56
CA ASP A 57 -10.40 1.40 7.92
C ASP A 57 -11.24 0.14 8.19
N GLY A 58 -12.05 -0.28 7.22
CA GLY A 58 -12.83 -1.51 7.33
C GLY A 58 -11.94 -2.75 7.48
N TYR A 59 -10.89 -2.87 6.66
CA TYR A 59 -9.91 -3.95 6.76
C TYR A 59 -9.26 -3.97 8.14
N ALA A 60 -8.78 -2.83 8.62
CA ALA A 60 -8.07 -2.74 9.89
C ALA A 60 -8.95 -3.19 11.07
N ARG A 61 -10.21 -2.77 11.09
CA ARG A 61 -11.19 -3.19 12.12
C ARG A 61 -11.52 -4.67 12.07
N MET A 62 -11.62 -5.24 10.87
CA MET A 62 -12.04 -6.63 10.69
C MET A 62 -10.89 -7.63 10.85
N ALA A 63 -9.68 -7.24 10.46
CA ALA A 63 -8.49 -8.08 10.51
C ALA A 63 -7.69 -7.92 11.82
N ASP A 64 -7.98 -6.89 12.61
CA ASP A 64 -7.19 -6.47 13.78
C ASP A 64 -5.69 -6.30 13.41
N LYS A 65 -5.47 -5.74 12.22
CA LYS A 65 -4.16 -5.50 11.61
C LYS A 65 -4.11 -4.06 11.09
N PRO A 66 -2.93 -3.42 11.09
CA PRO A 66 -2.76 -2.14 10.40
C PRO A 66 -3.04 -2.22 8.90
#